data_AF-A0A959C1Q2-F1
#
_entry.id   AF-A0A959C1Q2-F1
#
_cell.length_a   1.000
_cell.length_b   1.000
_cell.length_c   1.000
_cell.angle_alpha   90.00
_cell.angle_beta   90.00
_cell.angle_gamma   90.00
#
_symmetry.space_group_name_H-M   'P 1'
#
loop_
_entity.id
_entity.type
_entity.pdbx_description
1 polymer ?
#
loop_
_entity_poly.entity_id
_entity_poly.type
_entity_poly.pdbx_seq_one_letter_code
_entity_poly.pdbx_strand_id
1 'polypeptide(L)' 'DWYIGAMTDWSSRQLEISLDFLPEGQYQALIYQDGPNAGRFAEDFQQARREVSSGEKLVIPLAPGGGWVARLVKQ' A
#
# COMPACT_ATOMS: atom_id res chain seq x y z
N ASP A 1 10.49 -6.27 -10.51
CA ASP A 1 9.28 -5.83 -9.80
C ASP A 1 9.38 -6.18 -8.34
N TRP A 2 8.79 -5.35 -7.49
CA TRP A 2 8.63 -5.62 -6.07
C TRP A 2 7.15 -5.65 -5.72
N TYR A 3 6.80 -6.45 -4.72
CA TYR A 3 5.45 -6.56 -4.21
C TYR A 3 5.46 -6.35 -2.70
N ILE A 4 4.52 -5.54 -2.22
CA ILE A 4 4.33 -5.28 -0.80
C ILE A 4 2.91 -5.69 -0.46
N GLY A 5 2.74 -6.42 0.64
CA GLY A 5 1.44 -6.76 1.21
C GLY A 5 1.41 -6.40 2.68
N ALA A 6 0.30 -5.83 3.12
CA ALA A 6 0.02 -5.53 4.52
C ALA A 6 -1.42 -5.96 4.85
N MET A 7 -1.60 -6.42 6.08
CA MET A 7 -2.91 -6.81 6.61
C MET A 7 -2.96 -6.48 8.09
N THR A 8 -4.17 -6.31 8.62
CA THR A 8 -4.39 -6.06 10.05
C THR A 8 -5.43 -7.00 10.64
N ASP A 9 -5.49 -7.04 11.96
CA ASP A 9 -6.59 -7.62 12.72
C ASP A 9 -7.80 -6.66 12.76
N TRP A 10 -8.75 -6.90 13.66
CA TRP A 10 -9.94 -6.05 13.82
C TRP A 10 -9.69 -4.62 14.29
N SER A 11 -8.43 -4.24 14.55
CA SER A 11 -8.05 -2.88 14.88
C SER A 11 -7.51 -2.17 13.64
N SER A 12 -8.02 -0.97 13.37
CA SER A 12 -7.46 -0.11 12.32
C SER A 12 -6.00 0.24 12.63
N ARG A 13 -5.15 0.27 11.60
CA ARG A 13 -3.73 0.61 11.75
C ARG A 13 -3.30 1.56 10.64
N GLN A 14 -2.26 2.34 10.95
CA GLN A 14 -1.49 3.06 9.96
C GLN A 14 -0.05 2.57 10.06
N LEU A 15 0.47 2.05 8.95
CA LEU A 15 1.84 1.60 8.85
C LEU A 15 2.64 2.59 8.00
N GLU A 16 3.93 2.70 8.30
CA GLU A 16 4.89 3.40 7.46
C GLU A 16 5.96 2.40 7.03
N ILE A 17 6.19 2.27 5.73
CA ILE A 17 7.25 1.42 5.18
C ILE A 17 8.26 2.26 4.44
N SER A 18 9.54 2.06 4.74
CA SER A 18 10.63 2.64 3.97
C SER A 18 10.90 1.79 2.72
N LEU A 19 11.03 2.43 1.57
CA LEU A 19 11.39 1.81 0.31
C LEU A 19 12.92 1.69 0.11
N ASP A 20 13.71 1.72 1.18
CA ASP A 20 15.18 1.58 1.15
C ASP A 20 15.66 0.22 0.61
N PHE A 21 14.78 -0.77 0.56
CA PHE A 21 15.07 -2.08 -0.04
C PHE A 21 15.07 -2.05 -1.58
N LEU A 22 14.51 -1.00 -2.18
CA LEU A 22 14.54 -0.83 -3.62
C LEU A 22 15.94 -0.40 -4.07
N PRO A 23 16.44 -0.90 -5.21
CA PRO A 23 17.57 -0.30 -5.87
C PRO A 23 17.28 1.15 -6.26
N GLU A 24 18.31 1.99 -6.36
CA GLU A 24 18.16 3.39 -6.78
C GLU A 24 17.36 3.53 -8.08
N GLY A 25 16.44 4.50 -8.10
CA GLY A 25 15.59 4.81 -9.25
C GLY A 25 14.18 5.25 -8.88
N GLN A 26 13.38 5.48 -9.93
CA GLN A 26 11.94 5.76 -9.86
C GLN A 26 11.14 4.50 -10.15
N TYR A 27 9.98 4.39 -9.52
CA TYR A 27 9.10 3.23 -9.62
C TYR A 27 7.66 3.69 -9.78
N GLN A 28 6.91 2.99 -10.64
CA GLN A 28 5.47 3.09 -10.68
C GLN A 28 4.87 2.11 -9.66
N ALA A 29 4.21 2.64 -8.64
CA ALA A 29 3.38 1.88 -7.72
C ALA A 29 1.96 1.75 -8.27
N LEU A 30 1.47 0.52 -8.38
CA LEU A 30 0.06 0.17 -8.54
C LEU A 30 -0.44 -0.40 -7.21
N ILE A 31 -1.36 0.30 -6.58
CA ILE A 31 -1.81 0.07 -5.20
C ILE A 31 -3.27 -0.37 -5.22
N TYR A 32 -3.59 -1.41 -4.45
CA TYR A 32 -4.95 -1.79 -4.07
C TYR A 32 -5.07 -1.66 -2.56
N GLN A 33 -6.03 -0.86 -2.11
CA GLN A 33 -6.18 -0.51 -0.69
C GLN A 33 -7.65 -0.51 -0.29
N ASP A 34 -7.88 -0.68 1.01
CA ASP A 34 -9.18 -0.50 1.63
C ASP A 34 -9.81 0.83 1.22
N GLY A 35 -11.08 0.78 0.81
CA GLY A 35 -11.88 1.96 0.52
C GLY A 35 -12.32 2.69 1.80
N PRO A 36 -12.81 3.93 1.69
CA PRO A 36 -13.23 4.74 2.84
C PRO A 36 -14.27 4.07 3.73
N ASN A 37 -15.09 3.15 3.19
CA ASN A 37 -16.11 2.43 3.94
C ASN A 37 -15.73 0.97 4.24
N ALA A 38 -14.49 0.54 4.00
CA ALA A 38 -14.07 -0.86 4.11
C ALA A 38 -14.28 -1.45 5.52
N GLY A 39 -14.25 -0.62 6.56
CA GLY A 39 -14.59 -1.06 7.93
C GLY A 39 -16.06 -1.45 8.14
N ARG A 40 -16.94 -1.19 7.15
CA ARG A 40 -18.36 -1.57 7.16
C ARG A 40 -18.74 -2.45 5.96
N PHE A 41 -18.13 -2.22 4.80
CA PHE A 41 -18.37 -2.94 3.56
C PHE A 41 -17.06 -3.51 3.02
N ALA A 42 -16.81 -4.80 3.25
CA ALA A 42 -15.53 -5.44 2.93
C ALA A 42 -15.17 -5.43 1.43
N GLU A 43 -16.14 -5.23 0.54
CA GLU A 43 -15.92 -5.15 -0.92
C GLU A 43 -15.48 -3.75 -1.39
N ASP A 44 -15.52 -2.73 -0.52
CA ASP A 44 -15.08 -1.37 -0.85
C ASP A 44 -13.55 -1.31 -0.89
N PHE A 45 -12.99 -1.26 -2.09
CA PHE A 45 -11.55 -1.08 -2.32
C PHE A 45 -11.30 0.00 -3.37
N GLN A 46 -10.10 0.57 -3.33
CA GLN A 46 -9.63 1.53 -4.31
C GLN A 46 -8.34 1.08 -4.97
N GLN A 47 -8.23 1.36 -6.25
CA GLN A 47 -6.99 1.22 -7.00
C GLN A 47 -6.35 2.59 -7.21
N ALA A 48 -5.08 2.74 -6.87
CA ALA A 48 -4.32 3.96 -7.08
C ALA A 48 -3.02 3.70 -7.85
N ARG A 49 -2.57 4.71 -8.61
CA ARG A 49 -1.26 4.71 -9.26
C ARG A 49 -0.47 5.91 -8.74
N ARG A 50 0.77 5.67 -8.31
CA ARG A 50 1.65 6.70 -7.75
C ARG A 50 3.09 6.46 -8.20
N GLU A 51 3.81 7.52 -8.51
CA GLU A 51 5.26 7.46 -8.68
C GLU A 51 5.94 7.53 -7.31
N VAL A 52 6.92 6.67 -7.10
CA VAL A 52 7.68 6.60 -5.85
C VAL A 52 9.17 6.43 -6.15
N SER A 53 10.00 6.98 -5.27
CA SER A 53 11.45 6.83 -5.35
C SER A 53 11.98 5.74 -4.42
N SER A 54 13.13 5.17 -4.76
CA SER A 54 13.93 4.39 -3.82
C SER A 54 14.17 5.20 -2.52
N GLY A 55 13.98 4.56 -1.36
CA GLY A 55 14.13 5.19 -0.04
C GLY A 55 13.01 6.16 0.37
N GLU A 56 11.97 6.32 -0.46
CA GLU A 56 10.76 7.04 -0.03
C GLU A 56 10.00 6.27 1.05
N LYS A 57 9.28 6.99 1.91
CA LYS A 57 8.40 6.40 2.92
C LYS A 57 6.96 6.39 2.44
N LEU A 58 6.34 5.21 2.43
CA LEU A 58 4.92 5.04 2.11
C LEU A 58 4.09 4.86 3.37
N VAL A 59 3.02 5.64 3.46
CA VAL A 59 1.99 5.50 4.49
C VAL A 59 0.91 4.57 3.97
N ILE A 60 0.58 3.56 4.76
CA ILE A 60 -0.39 2.51 4.44
C ILE A 60 -1.50 2.54 5.49
N PRO A 61 -2.68 3.09 5.16
CA PRO A 61 -3.86 2.97 6.00
C PRO A 61 -4.48 1.58 5.84
N LEU A 62 -4.89 0.98 6.97
CA LEU A 62 -5.58 -0.30 7.01
C LEU A 62 -6.87 -0.16 7.83
N ALA A 63 -7.99 -0.51 7.21
CA ALA A 63 -9.27 -0.63 7.89
C ALA A 63 -9.30 -1.88 8.79
N PRO A 64 -10.20 -1.97 9.78
CA PRO A 64 -10.40 -3.19 10.58
C PRO A 64 -10.58 -4.44 9.71
N GLY A 65 -9.76 -5.47 9.93
CA GLY A 65 -9.76 -6.71 9.15
C GLY A 65 -9.37 -6.54 7.67
N GLY A 66 -8.87 -5.36 7.30
CA GLY A 66 -8.56 -4.97 5.94
C GLY A 66 -7.13 -5.26 5.53
N GLY A 67 -6.77 -4.72 4.37
CA GLY A 67 -5.51 -5.00 3.71
C GLY A 67 -5.08 -3.96 2.71
N TRP A 68 -3.84 -4.12 2.28
CA TRP A 68 -3.22 -3.25 1.29
C TRP A 68 -2.18 -4.05 0.52
N VAL A 69 -2.18 -3.91 -0.80
CA VAL A 69 -1.15 -4.51 -1.66
C VAL A 69 -0.66 -3.49 -2.69
N ALA A 70 0.62 -3.56 -3.01
CA ALA A 70 1.16 -2.80 -4.12
C ALA A 70 2.16 -3.60 -4.94
N ARG A 71 2.15 -3.34 -6.24
CA ARG A 71 3.18 -3.75 -7.19
C ARG A 71 3.99 -2.52 -7.58
N LEU A 72 5.29 -2.60 -7.42
CA LEU A 72 6.26 -1.58 -7.77
C LEU A 72 7.06 -2.05 -8.98
N VAL A 73 6.97 -1.30 -10.08
CA VAL A 73 7.70 -1.57 -11.33
C VAL A 73 8.69 -0.46 -11.55
N LYS A 74 9.97 -0.80 -11.75
CA LYS A 74 11.01 0.20 -12.05
C LYS A 74 10.68 0.84 -13.40
N GLN A 75 10.73 2.17 -13.44
CA GLN A 75 10.58 2.93 -14.68
C GLN A 75 11.87 2.89 -15.50
#